data_AF-A0A673ZUD8-F1
#
_entry.id   AF-A0A673ZUD8-F1
#
_cell.length_a   1.000
_cell.length_b   1.000
_cell.length_c   1.000
_cell.angle_alpha   90.00
_cell.angle_beta   90.00
_cell.angle_gamma   90.00
#
_symmetry.space_group_name_H-M   'P 1'
#
loop_
_entity.id
_entity.type
_entity.pdbx_description
1 polymer ?
#
loop_
_entity_poly.entity_id
_entity_poly.type
_entity_poly.pdbx_seq_one_letter_code
_entity_poly.pdbx_strand_id
1 'polypeptide(L)'
;MPLLQHALDTDLERLALDLIVPSLLDQGFFYVDNFLGDLVGHFVLDQVKELHNSGVLQDGQLAGPGRSCGISKRNIRGDKIAWVSGVERGCEAINILLTLIDKLVSHCIGRLGKSIIRERSKAMVACYPGNGTGYVKHVDNPNADGRCVTCIYYLNKNWKAEEHGGILRIFPEGKSYVADVEPLFDRLLFFWSDRRNPHAVLPSYATRYAITVWYFDSEERAEAKRRFSDLTASTQDQDRSTL
;
A
#
# COMPACT_ATOMS: atom_id res chain seq x y z
N MET A 1 0.54 15.52 -26.09
CA MET A 1 0.23 14.96 -27.43
C MET A 1 -0.84 13.88 -27.28
N PRO A 2 -2.05 14.05 -27.84
CA PRO A 2 -3.20 13.17 -27.61
C PRO A 2 -2.97 11.69 -27.97
N LEU A 3 -2.13 11.42 -28.99
CA LEU A 3 -1.84 10.05 -29.45
C LEU A 3 -0.97 9.25 -28.47
N LEU A 4 -0.01 9.88 -27.80
CA LEU A 4 0.79 9.23 -26.75
C LEU A 4 -0.05 8.91 -25.51
N GLN A 5 -1.01 9.77 -25.19
CA GLN A 5 -1.95 9.54 -24.09
C GLN A 5 -2.87 8.35 -24.38
N HIS A 6 -3.40 8.26 -25.61
CA HIS A 6 -4.26 7.14 -26.02
C HIS A 6 -3.52 5.80 -26.04
N ALA A 7 -2.27 5.76 -26.50
CA ALA A 7 -1.46 4.54 -26.47
C ALA A 7 -1.20 4.07 -25.04
N LEU A 8 -0.78 4.99 -24.16
CA LEU A 8 -0.57 4.70 -22.74
C LEU A 8 -1.84 4.22 -22.04
N ASP A 9 -2.98 4.86 -22.30
CA ASP A 9 -4.26 4.46 -21.71
C ASP A 9 -4.71 3.08 -22.23
N THR A 10 -4.47 2.75 -23.51
CA THR A 10 -4.76 1.41 -24.06
C THR A 10 -3.88 0.32 -23.43
N ASP A 11 -2.61 0.63 -23.19
CA ASP A 11 -1.67 -0.30 -22.55
C ASP A 11 -2.01 -0.54 -21.08
N LEU A 12 -2.44 0.51 -20.35
CA LEU A 12 -2.93 0.37 -18.97
C LEU A 12 -4.23 -0.43 -18.90
N GLU A 13 -5.16 -0.22 -19.83
CA GLU A 13 -6.41 -0.99 -19.89
C GLU A 13 -6.13 -2.48 -20.11
N ARG A 14 -5.23 -2.83 -21.04
CA ARG A 14 -4.81 -4.22 -21.27
C ARG A 14 -4.13 -4.81 -20.04
N LEU A 15 -3.20 -4.08 -19.43
CA LEU A 15 -2.54 -4.51 -18.19
C LEU A 15 -3.57 -4.79 -17.08
N ALA A 16 -4.58 -3.92 -16.92
CA ALA A 16 -5.65 -4.10 -15.96
C ALA A 16 -6.51 -5.35 -16.25
N LEU A 17 -7.06 -5.45 -17.46
CA LEU A 17 -8.07 -6.43 -17.81
C LEU A 17 -7.50 -7.81 -18.11
N ASP A 18 -6.33 -7.89 -18.75
CA ASP A 18 -5.76 -9.14 -19.22
C ASP A 18 -4.83 -9.78 -18.18
N LEU A 19 -4.23 -8.98 -17.28
CA LEU A 19 -3.22 -9.45 -16.34
C LEU A 19 -3.64 -9.25 -14.87
N ILE A 20 -3.93 -8.01 -14.44
CA ILE A 20 -4.19 -7.71 -13.03
C ILE A 20 -5.47 -8.40 -12.53
N VAL A 21 -6.59 -8.20 -13.23
CA VAL A 21 -7.89 -8.74 -12.82
C VAL A 21 -7.84 -10.27 -12.73
N PRO A 22 -7.40 -11.02 -13.76
CA PRO A 22 -7.35 -12.48 -13.68
C PRO A 22 -6.41 -12.97 -12.57
N SER A 23 -5.23 -12.34 -12.42
CA SER A 23 -4.24 -12.75 -11.42
C SER A 23 -4.72 -12.50 -10.00
N LEU A 24 -5.39 -11.37 -9.74
CA LEU A 24 -6.01 -11.11 -8.44
C LEU A 24 -7.13 -12.12 -8.13
N LEU A 25 -7.93 -12.52 -9.11
CA LEU A 25 -9.00 -13.49 -8.91
C LEU A 25 -8.48 -14.93 -8.67
N ASP A 26 -7.39 -15.34 -9.33
CA ASP A 26 -6.84 -16.69 -9.21
C ASP A 26 -5.81 -16.86 -8.08
N GLN A 27 -4.85 -15.94 -8.02
CA GLN A 27 -3.68 -16.00 -7.13
C GLN A 27 -3.81 -15.10 -5.91
N GLY A 28 -4.61 -14.03 -5.99
CA GLY A 28 -4.82 -13.09 -4.91
C GLY A 28 -3.82 -11.92 -4.87
N PHE A 29 -2.79 -11.95 -5.72
CA PHE A 29 -1.80 -10.89 -5.88
C PHE A 29 -1.28 -10.86 -7.32
N PHE A 30 -0.67 -9.75 -7.73
CA PHE A 30 -0.01 -9.58 -9.02
C PHE A 30 1.02 -8.46 -8.93
N TYR A 31 2.18 -8.61 -9.57
CA TYR A 31 3.12 -7.50 -9.72
C TYR A 31 3.55 -7.32 -11.17
N VAL A 32 3.90 -6.08 -11.51
CA VAL A 32 4.47 -5.69 -12.80
C VAL A 32 5.78 -4.95 -12.56
N ASP A 33 6.80 -5.29 -13.33
CA ASP A 33 8.09 -4.63 -13.33
C ASP A 33 8.16 -3.57 -14.43
N ASN A 34 9.01 -2.55 -14.23
CA ASN A 34 9.22 -1.44 -15.17
C ASN A 34 7.94 -0.64 -15.44
N PHE A 35 7.15 -0.36 -14.40
CA PHE A 35 5.83 0.27 -14.53
C PHE A 35 5.89 1.71 -15.08
N LEU A 36 6.75 2.55 -14.51
CA LEU A 36 6.92 3.95 -14.91
C LEU A 36 8.09 4.16 -15.89
N GLY A 37 9.02 3.22 -15.94
CA GLY A 37 10.32 3.35 -16.59
C GLY A 37 11.36 4.05 -15.70
N ASP A 38 12.64 3.87 -16.05
CA ASP A 38 13.76 4.31 -15.21
C ASP A 38 13.77 5.81 -14.92
N LEU A 39 13.44 6.64 -15.93
CA LEU A 39 13.46 8.09 -15.80
C LEU A 39 12.43 8.59 -14.77
N VAL A 40 11.16 8.20 -14.93
CA VAL A 40 10.09 8.66 -14.04
C VAL A 40 10.23 8.01 -12.66
N GLY A 41 10.55 6.71 -12.60
CA GLY A 41 10.83 6.03 -11.34
C GLY A 41 11.98 6.67 -10.56
N HIS A 42 13.00 7.20 -11.23
CA HIS A 42 14.12 7.89 -10.58
C HIS A 42 13.67 9.20 -9.94
N PHE A 43 12.83 10.00 -10.61
CA PHE A 43 12.27 11.21 -10.02
C PHE A 43 11.40 10.91 -8.79
N VAL A 44 10.61 9.83 -8.82
CA VAL A 44 9.85 9.39 -7.63
C VAL A 44 10.79 9.03 -6.48
N LEU A 45 11.88 8.29 -6.77
CA LEU A 45 12.88 7.94 -5.76
C LEU A 45 13.55 9.17 -5.16
N ASP A 46 13.89 10.17 -5.97
CA ASP A 46 14.54 11.39 -5.49
C ASP A 46 13.62 12.20 -4.57
N GLN A 47 12.33 12.30 -4.90
CA GLN A 47 11.33 12.93 -4.02
C GLN A 47 11.17 12.17 -2.70
N VAL A 48 11.16 10.84 -2.72
CA VAL A 48 11.10 10.03 -1.50
C VAL A 48 12.36 10.19 -0.64
N LYS A 49 13.54 10.25 -1.26
CA LYS A 49 14.80 10.53 -0.55
C LYS A 49 14.79 11.92 0.08
N GLU A 50 14.27 12.92 -0.60
CA GLU A 50 14.14 14.29 -0.08
C GLU A 50 13.20 14.34 1.15
N LEU A 51 12.06 13.63 1.08
CA LEU A 51 11.17 13.47 2.23
C LEU A 51 11.86 12.79 3.42
N HIS A 52 12.72 11.81 3.15
CA HIS A 52 13.49 11.15 4.21
C HIS A 52 14.58 12.07 4.79
N ASN A 53 15.34 12.76 3.94
CA ASN A 53 16.43 13.65 4.35
C ASN A 53 15.95 14.88 5.12
N SER A 54 14.75 15.38 4.80
CA SER A 54 14.10 16.48 5.51
C SER A 54 13.55 16.09 6.89
N GLY A 55 13.59 14.80 7.26
CA GLY A 55 13.17 14.32 8.57
C GLY A 55 11.65 14.26 8.78
N VAL A 56 10.86 14.35 7.71
CA VAL A 56 9.39 14.31 7.77
C VAL A 56 8.86 12.91 8.12
N LEU A 57 9.64 11.86 7.82
CA LEU A 57 9.26 10.47 8.11
C LEU A 57 9.32 10.17 9.62
N GLN A 58 8.20 9.73 10.18
CA GLN A 58 8.03 9.38 11.59
C GLN A 58 7.89 7.87 11.79
N ASP A 59 8.20 7.35 12.98
CA ASP A 59 8.04 5.93 13.29
C ASP A 59 6.62 5.43 12.96
N GLY A 60 6.52 4.31 12.25
CA GLY A 60 5.25 3.70 11.83
C GLY A 60 4.37 3.32 13.02
N GLN A 61 3.09 3.71 12.96
CA GLN A 61 2.09 3.42 14.01
C GLN A 61 1.08 2.36 13.55
N LEU A 62 0.43 1.69 14.50
CA LEU A 62 -0.66 0.74 14.26
C LEU A 62 -2.02 1.44 14.39
N ALA A 63 -2.99 1.03 13.58
CA ALA A 63 -4.39 1.46 13.73
C ALA A 63 -5.08 0.64 14.83
N GLY A 64 -5.69 1.30 15.82
CA GLY A 64 -6.45 0.64 16.88
C GLY A 64 -7.33 1.60 17.70
N PRO A 65 -8.50 1.17 18.19
CA PRO A 65 -9.38 2.00 19.00
C PRO A 65 -8.83 2.12 20.43
N GLY A 66 -8.22 3.26 20.73
CA GLY A 66 -7.77 3.60 22.07
C GLY A 66 -7.08 4.96 22.06
N ARG A 67 -7.58 5.91 22.86
CA ARG A 67 -6.98 7.24 23.07
C ARG A 67 -5.63 7.18 23.82
N SER A 68 -5.08 5.99 24.04
CA SER A 68 -3.71 5.76 24.51
C SER A 68 -2.78 5.65 23.31
N CYS A 69 -2.26 6.82 22.90
CA CYS A 69 -0.94 7.09 22.33
C CYS A 69 -0.37 6.05 21.34
N GLY A 70 -0.04 6.46 20.11
CA GLY A 70 0.68 5.66 19.13
C GLY A 70 1.97 5.07 19.68
N ILE A 71 1.89 3.89 20.29
CA ILE A 71 3.05 3.16 20.78
C ILE A 71 3.74 2.61 19.52
N SER A 72 4.83 3.28 19.13
CA SER A 72 5.85 2.73 18.21
C SER A 72 6.38 1.44 18.84
N LYS A 73 5.69 0.33 18.59
CA LYS A 73 6.19 -0.99 18.95
C LYS A 73 7.16 -1.40 17.85
N ARG A 74 8.43 -1.00 18.00
CA ARG A 74 9.53 -1.41 17.11
C ARG A 74 9.62 -2.94 16.91
N ASN A 75 9.05 -3.70 17.85
CA ASN A 75 8.92 -5.16 17.77
C ASN A 75 7.93 -5.64 16.70
N ILE A 76 7.02 -4.78 16.22
CA ILE A 76 5.98 -5.11 15.24
C ILE A 76 6.35 -4.57 13.87
N ARG A 77 6.77 -3.30 13.81
CA ARG A 77 7.24 -2.64 12.58
C ARG A 77 8.42 -1.72 12.88
N GLY A 78 9.44 -1.74 12.04
CA GLY A 78 10.66 -0.96 12.19
C GLY A 78 10.83 0.16 11.16
N ASP A 79 9.78 0.50 10.42
CA ASP A 79 9.80 1.51 9.37
C ASP A 79 9.42 2.90 9.87
N LYS A 80 9.87 3.90 9.10
CA LYS A 80 9.43 5.28 9.21
C LYS A 80 8.52 5.62 8.05
N ILE A 81 7.43 6.34 8.31
CA ILE A 81 6.41 6.66 7.32
C ILE A 81 6.08 8.15 7.26
N ALA A 82 5.62 8.59 6.10
CA ALA A 82 4.97 9.88 5.89
C ALA A 82 3.74 9.69 4.99
N TRP A 83 2.68 10.44 5.25
CA TRP A 83 1.46 10.43 4.45
C TRP A 83 1.46 11.62 3.50
N VAL A 84 1.49 11.35 2.19
CA VAL A 84 1.50 12.35 1.13
C VAL A 84 0.24 12.28 0.30
N SER A 85 -0.34 13.43 -0.02
CA SER A 85 -1.51 13.52 -0.90
C SER A 85 -1.13 13.63 -2.38
N GLY A 86 0.13 13.99 -2.68
CA GLY A 86 0.64 14.22 -4.02
C GLY A 86 0.37 15.63 -4.53
N VAL A 87 -0.17 16.55 -3.72
CA VAL A 87 -0.33 17.97 -4.09
C VAL A 87 0.67 18.88 -3.38
N GLU A 88 1.46 18.31 -2.47
CA GLU A 88 2.54 18.99 -1.78
C GLU A 88 3.65 19.40 -2.78
N ARG A 89 4.29 20.54 -2.52
CA ARG A 89 5.42 21.01 -3.33
C ARG A 89 6.56 19.99 -3.23
N GLY A 90 7.13 19.59 -4.37
CA GLY A 90 8.19 18.57 -4.41
C GLY A 90 7.66 17.13 -4.41
N CYS A 91 6.35 16.91 -4.55
CA CYS A 91 5.72 15.58 -4.68
C CYS A 91 5.10 15.35 -6.08
N GLU A 92 5.53 16.09 -7.10
CA GLU A 92 4.97 16.04 -8.45
C GLU A 92 5.16 14.68 -9.14
N ALA A 93 6.31 14.02 -8.98
CA ALA A 93 6.52 12.68 -9.53
C ALA A 93 5.69 11.63 -8.78
N ILE A 94 5.56 11.78 -7.46
CA ILE A 94 4.63 10.95 -6.66
C ILE A 94 3.18 11.15 -7.15
N ASN A 95 2.77 12.37 -7.49
CA ASN A 95 1.45 12.64 -8.05
C ASN A 95 1.21 11.91 -9.37
N ILE A 96 2.20 11.91 -10.27
CA ILE A 96 2.13 11.19 -11.55
C ILE A 96 1.95 9.69 -11.30
N LEU A 97 2.75 9.10 -10.41
CA LEU A 97 2.59 7.70 -10.00
C LEU A 97 1.16 7.42 -9.52
N LEU A 98 0.66 8.22 -8.58
CA LEU A 98 -0.68 8.04 -8.01
C LEU A 98 -1.77 8.15 -9.08
N THR A 99 -1.65 9.10 -10.00
CA THR A 99 -2.60 9.29 -11.10
C THR A 99 -2.63 8.08 -12.03
N LEU A 100 -1.46 7.48 -12.32
CA LEU A 100 -1.38 6.29 -13.17
C LEU A 100 -1.95 5.06 -12.47
N ILE A 101 -1.69 4.87 -11.18
CA ILE A 101 -2.30 3.78 -10.41
C ILE A 101 -3.84 3.98 -10.35
N ASP A 102 -4.32 5.21 -10.13
CA ASP A 102 -5.75 5.52 -10.10
C ASP A 102 -6.43 5.20 -11.44
N LYS A 103 -5.79 5.55 -12.56
CA LYS A 103 -6.27 5.16 -13.90
C LYS A 103 -6.32 3.65 -14.06
N LEU A 104 -5.24 2.94 -13.71
CA LEU A 104 -5.13 1.49 -13.81
C LEU A 104 -6.22 0.79 -12.99
N VAL A 105 -6.45 1.22 -11.75
CA VAL A 105 -7.52 0.69 -10.91
C VAL A 105 -8.89 1.05 -11.46
N SER A 106 -9.08 2.21 -12.10
CA SER A 106 -10.36 2.55 -12.71
C SER A 106 -10.78 1.58 -13.82
N HIS A 107 -9.83 1.05 -14.60
CA HIS A 107 -10.07 -0.02 -15.57
C HIS A 107 -10.43 -1.37 -14.92
N CYS A 108 -10.02 -1.59 -13.67
CA CYS A 108 -10.34 -2.81 -12.91
C CYS A 108 -11.74 -2.76 -12.25
N ILE A 109 -12.36 -1.58 -12.13
CA ILE A 109 -13.64 -1.40 -11.45
C ILE A 109 -14.73 -2.26 -12.11
N GLY A 110 -15.52 -2.95 -11.30
CA GLY A 110 -16.58 -3.85 -11.75
C GLY A 110 -16.10 -5.22 -12.26
N ARG A 111 -14.78 -5.46 -12.28
CA ARG A 111 -14.18 -6.75 -12.62
C ARG A 111 -13.52 -7.45 -11.41
N LEU A 112 -13.20 -6.69 -10.37
CA LEU A 112 -12.67 -7.17 -9.09
C LEU A 112 -13.76 -7.71 -8.16
N GLY A 113 -14.66 -8.54 -8.67
CA GLY A 113 -15.80 -9.09 -7.93
C GLY A 113 -16.88 -8.05 -7.64
N LYS A 114 -17.42 -8.06 -6.41
CA LYS A 114 -18.50 -7.16 -5.98
C LYS A 114 -18.01 -5.80 -5.46
N SER A 115 -16.71 -5.57 -5.42
CA SER A 115 -16.16 -4.36 -4.81
C SER A 115 -16.42 -3.12 -5.65
N ILE A 116 -16.95 -2.07 -5.01
CA ILE A 116 -17.20 -0.77 -5.60
C ILE A 116 -16.13 0.21 -5.11
N ILE A 117 -15.06 0.36 -5.89
CA ILE A 117 -13.94 1.22 -5.54
C ILE A 117 -14.23 2.66 -5.96
N ARG A 118 -14.22 3.60 -5.01
CA ARG A 118 -14.45 5.04 -5.27
C ARG A 118 -13.41 5.97 -4.68
N GLU A 119 -12.80 5.57 -3.57
CA GLU A 119 -11.78 6.36 -2.88
C GLU A 119 -10.57 5.50 -2.57
N ARG A 120 -9.42 6.16 -2.38
CA ARG A 120 -8.20 5.54 -1.86
C ARG A 120 -7.60 6.40 -0.75
N SER A 121 -6.67 5.83 -0.01
CA SER A 121 -5.91 6.56 1.01
C SER A 121 -4.98 7.60 0.36
N LYS A 122 -4.44 8.49 1.21
CA LYS A 122 -3.17 9.16 0.90
C LYS A 122 -2.08 8.11 0.69
N ALA A 123 -1.01 8.46 -0.01
CA ALA A 123 0.12 7.57 -0.19
C ALA A 123 0.93 7.52 1.11
N MET A 124 1.16 6.31 1.62
CA MET A 124 2.08 6.07 2.72
C MET A 124 3.46 5.82 2.12
N VAL A 125 4.33 6.83 2.17
CA VAL A 125 5.75 6.67 1.87
C VAL A 125 6.40 6.01 3.07
N ALA A 126 7.07 4.88 2.87
CA ALA A 126 7.72 4.12 3.93
C ALA A 126 9.22 3.94 3.65
N CYS A 127 10.02 4.03 4.71
CA CYS A 127 11.45 3.77 4.74
C CYS A 127 11.76 2.76 5.84
N TYR A 128 12.28 1.58 5.46
CA TYR A 128 12.92 0.65 6.38
C TYR A 128 14.41 0.98 6.36
N PRO A 129 14.99 1.50 7.45
CA PRO A 129 16.35 2.04 7.46
C PRO A 129 17.46 0.99 7.45
N GLY A 130 17.14 -0.30 7.28
CA GLY A 130 18.08 -1.42 7.40
C GLY A 130 18.14 -1.97 8.83
N ASN A 131 19.30 -2.49 9.24
CA ASN A 131 19.57 -3.03 10.59
C ASN A 131 18.63 -4.17 11.03
N GLY A 132 18.14 -4.96 10.08
CA GLY A 132 17.22 -6.06 10.35
C GLY A 132 15.79 -5.61 10.66
N THR A 133 15.45 -4.34 10.40
CA THR A 133 14.06 -3.85 10.52
C THR A 133 13.15 -4.56 9.53
N GLY A 134 11.94 -4.89 9.97
CA GLY A 134 10.93 -5.56 9.14
C GLY A 134 9.53 -5.25 9.66
N TYR A 135 8.56 -6.02 9.19
CA TYR A 135 7.17 -5.97 9.65
C TYR A 135 6.70 -7.41 9.85
N VAL A 136 6.34 -7.74 11.09
CA VAL A 136 5.76 -9.04 11.43
C VAL A 136 4.56 -9.40 10.56
N LYS A 137 4.26 -10.70 10.48
CA LYS A 137 3.11 -11.20 9.73
C LYS A 137 1.81 -10.55 10.19
N HIS A 138 1.08 -9.94 9.26
CA HIS A 138 -0.18 -9.27 9.51
C HIS A 138 -1.13 -9.39 8.31
N VAL A 139 -2.36 -8.92 8.50
CA VAL A 139 -3.35 -8.71 7.45
C VAL A 139 -3.62 -7.22 7.42
N ASP A 140 -3.69 -6.62 6.23
CA ASP A 140 -3.92 -5.19 6.10
C ASP A 140 -5.28 -4.81 6.67
N ASN A 141 -6.33 -5.50 6.23
CA ASN A 141 -7.71 -5.28 6.66
C ASN A 141 -8.28 -6.50 7.42
N PRO A 142 -7.94 -6.69 8.71
CA PRO A 142 -8.39 -7.86 9.47
C PRO A 142 -9.85 -7.75 9.97
N ASN A 143 -10.39 -6.52 10.04
CA ASN A 143 -11.65 -6.16 10.70
C ASN A 143 -12.66 -5.46 9.78
N ALA A 144 -12.47 -5.59 8.47
CA ALA A 144 -13.31 -4.99 7.43
C ALA A 144 -13.44 -3.47 7.54
N ASP A 145 -12.34 -2.72 7.57
CA ASP A 145 -12.33 -1.24 7.66
C ASP A 145 -12.59 -0.51 6.33
N GLY A 146 -12.87 -1.28 5.27
CA GLY A 146 -13.14 -0.83 3.92
C GLY A 146 -11.99 -1.07 2.94
N ARG A 147 -10.76 -1.31 3.39
CA ARG A 147 -9.62 -1.51 2.47
C ARG A 147 -9.76 -2.84 1.73
N CYS A 148 -9.87 -2.80 0.40
CA CYS A 148 -10.07 -3.98 -0.42
C CYS A 148 -8.83 -4.38 -1.23
N VAL A 149 -8.11 -3.40 -1.80
CA VAL A 149 -6.91 -3.64 -2.60
C VAL A 149 -5.76 -2.81 -2.05
N THR A 150 -4.64 -3.48 -1.78
CA THR A 150 -3.38 -2.84 -1.43
C THR A 150 -2.52 -2.73 -2.68
N CYS A 151 -1.99 -1.55 -2.93
CA CYS A 151 -1.05 -1.29 -4.01
C CYS A 151 0.26 -0.76 -3.43
N ILE A 152 1.38 -1.39 -3.79
CA ILE A 152 2.73 -1.03 -3.33
C ILE A 152 3.63 -0.77 -4.54
N TYR A 153 4.27 0.39 -4.57
CA TYR A 153 5.30 0.72 -5.55
C TYR A 153 6.68 0.73 -4.88
N TYR A 154 7.62 -0.01 -5.46
CA TYR A 154 8.97 -0.20 -4.93
C TYR A 154 10.02 0.65 -5.67
N LEU A 155 11.05 1.06 -4.93
CA LEU A 155 11.95 2.15 -5.34
C LEU A 155 13.44 1.80 -5.20
N ASN A 156 13.78 0.52 -5.02
CA ASN A 156 15.11 0.11 -4.55
C ASN A 156 16.00 -0.34 -5.72
N LYS A 157 16.84 0.57 -6.23
CA LYS A 157 17.76 0.28 -7.34
C LYS A 157 18.82 -0.74 -6.92
N ASN A 158 19.16 -1.65 -7.83
CA ASN A 158 20.20 -2.67 -7.64
C ASN A 158 20.00 -3.51 -6.36
N TRP A 159 18.73 -3.79 -6.01
CA TRP A 159 18.42 -4.62 -4.86
C TRP A 159 18.83 -6.07 -5.10
N LYS A 160 19.48 -6.69 -4.13
CA LYS A 160 19.83 -8.11 -4.12
C LYS A 160 19.29 -8.73 -2.84
N ALA A 161 18.25 -9.55 -2.94
CA ALA A 161 17.56 -10.06 -1.77
C ALA A 161 18.45 -10.95 -0.87
N GLU A 162 19.44 -11.63 -1.44
CA GLU A 162 20.38 -12.47 -0.68
C GLU A 162 21.29 -11.65 0.24
N GLU A 163 21.66 -10.43 -0.20
CA GLU A 163 22.54 -9.52 0.55
C GLU A 163 21.73 -8.58 1.45
N HIS A 164 20.65 -8.01 0.90
CA HIS A 164 19.90 -6.92 1.53
C HIS A 164 18.65 -7.37 2.28
N GLY A 165 18.16 -8.61 2.08
CA GLY A 165 16.91 -9.10 2.65
C GLY A 165 15.69 -8.31 2.16
N GLY A 166 14.79 -7.94 3.08
CA GLY A 166 13.68 -7.01 2.81
C GLY A 166 12.56 -7.55 1.90
N ILE A 167 12.52 -8.86 1.67
CA ILE A 167 11.49 -9.55 0.88
C ILE A 167 10.12 -9.34 1.52
N LEU A 168 9.11 -9.01 0.70
CA LEU A 168 7.71 -9.13 1.11
C LEU A 168 7.27 -10.58 0.91
N ARG A 169 6.95 -11.26 2.00
CA ARG A 169 6.47 -12.64 2.00
C ARG A 169 4.96 -12.68 2.20
N ILE A 170 4.22 -13.14 1.20
CA ILE A 170 2.76 -13.31 1.21
C ILE A 170 2.43 -14.78 1.44
N PHE A 171 1.42 -15.05 2.26
CA PHE A 171 0.93 -16.38 2.62
C PHE A 171 -0.52 -16.54 2.15
N PRO A 172 -0.79 -16.73 0.84
CA PRO A 172 -2.16 -16.73 0.33
C PRO A 172 -3.03 -17.79 1.02
N GLU A 173 -4.20 -17.39 1.51
CA GLU A 173 -5.10 -18.29 2.24
C GLU A 173 -5.57 -19.44 1.35
N GLY A 174 -5.56 -20.66 1.89
CA GLY A 174 -5.97 -21.87 1.16
C GLY A 174 -5.00 -22.33 0.08
N LYS A 175 -3.84 -21.69 -0.09
CA LYS A 175 -2.77 -22.15 -0.99
C LYS A 175 -1.65 -22.80 -0.17
N SER A 176 -0.99 -23.81 -0.76
CA SER A 176 0.13 -24.53 -0.13
C SER A 176 1.48 -23.83 -0.28
N TYR A 177 1.56 -22.82 -1.15
CA TYR A 177 2.77 -22.09 -1.44
C TYR A 177 2.84 -20.77 -0.66
N VAL A 178 4.05 -20.24 -0.58
CA VAL A 178 4.35 -18.90 -0.08
C VAL A 178 4.89 -18.10 -1.27
N ALA A 179 4.46 -16.85 -1.41
CA ALA A 179 4.94 -15.97 -2.47
C ALA A 179 5.93 -14.95 -1.90
N ASP A 180 7.14 -14.94 -2.45
CA ASP A 180 8.18 -13.98 -2.09
C ASP A 180 8.29 -12.92 -3.19
N VAL A 181 8.12 -11.66 -2.81
CA VAL A 181 8.19 -10.50 -3.71
C VAL A 181 9.37 -9.63 -3.29
N GLU A 182 10.38 -9.59 -4.15
CA GLU A 182 11.51 -8.69 -3.99
C GLU A 182 11.08 -7.24 -4.20
N PRO A 183 11.57 -6.29 -3.37
CA PRO A 183 11.19 -4.89 -3.44
C PRO A 183 11.98 -4.13 -4.52
N LEU A 184 11.98 -4.64 -5.76
CA LEU A 184 12.78 -4.13 -6.87
C LEU A 184 12.34 -2.72 -7.29
N PHE A 185 13.29 -1.91 -7.77
CA PHE A 185 12.96 -0.61 -8.34
C PHE A 185 11.96 -0.73 -9.49
N ASP A 186 10.98 0.19 -9.51
CA ASP A 186 9.94 0.31 -10.53
C ASP A 186 9.02 -0.93 -10.65
N ARG A 187 8.89 -1.67 -9.54
CA ARG A 187 7.90 -2.74 -9.38
C ARG A 187 6.63 -2.19 -8.73
N LEU A 188 5.50 -2.45 -9.36
CA LEU A 188 4.16 -2.18 -8.82
C LEU A 188 3.49 -3.51 -8.45
N LEU A 189 3.06 -3.65 -7.20
CA LEU A 189 2.41 -4.83 -6.64
C LEU A 189 0.96 -4.51 -6.24
N PHE A 190 0.05 -5.42 -6.55
CA PHE A 190 -1.33 -5.45 -6.10
C PHE A 190 -1.61 -6.73 -5.32
N PHE A 191 -2.39 -6.64 -4.25
CA PHE A 191 -2.96 -7.80 -3.56
C PHE A 191 -4.22 -7.42 -2.79
N TRP A 192 -5.10 -8.39 -2.52
CA TRP A 192 -6.26 -8.17 -1.65
C TRP A 192 -5.83 -7.84 -0.24
N SER A 193 -6.38 -6.77 0.32
CA SER A 193 -6.01 -6.27 1.65
C SER A 193 -6.56 -7.14 2.80
N ASP A 194 -7.56 -7.98 2.55
CA ASP A 194 -8.22 -8.78 3.59
C ASP A 194 -7.45 -10.09 3.91
N ARG A 195 -8.11 -10.99 4.64
CA ARG A 195 -7.54 -12.24 5.16
C ARG A 195 -7.06 -13.21 4.08
N ARG A 196 -7.35 -12.96 2.80
CA ARG A 196 -6.80 -13.73 1.67
C ARG A 196 -5.28 -13.63 1.58
N ASN A 197 -4.68 -12.51 2.00
CA ASN A 197 -3.22 -12.28 1.89
C ASN A 197 -2.56 -11.81 3.19
N PRO A 198 -2.46 -12.67 4.23
CA PRO A 198 -1.53 -12.43 5.32
C PRO A 198 -0.10 -12.31 4.77
N HIS A 199 0.66 -11.30 5.22
CA HIS A 199 1.98 -11.04 4.68
C HIS A 199 2.92 -10.45 5.74
N ALA A 200 4.23 -10.58 5.52
CA ALA A 200 5.28 -10.06 6.38
C ALA A 200 6.38 -9.41 5.53
N VAL A 201 7.01 -8.37 6.06
CA VAL A 201 8.26 -7.83 5.50
C VAL A 201 9.41 -8.46 6.27
N LEU A 202 10.19 -9.32 5.60
CA LEU A 202 11.36 -9.95 6.19
C LEU A 202 12.42 -8.87 6.54
N PRO A 203 13.33 -9.16 7.49
CA PRO A 203 14.37 -8.22 7.90
C PRO A 203 15.12 -7.62 6.71
N SER A 204 15.20 -6.29 6.67
CA SER A 204 15.95 -5.52 5.68
C SER A 204 17.28 -5.08 6.28
N TYR A 205 18.37 -5.28 5.55
CA TYR A 205 19.73 -4.90 5.95
C TYR A 205 20.29 -3.72 5.17
N ALA A 206 19.56 -3.26 4.15
CA ALA A 206 19.77 -1.99 3.46
C ALA A 206 18.53 -1.09 3.58
N THR A 207 18.70 0.20 3.26
CA THR A 207 17.59 1.16 3.21
C THR A 207 16.61 0.77 2.11
N ARG A 208 15.37 0.48 2.50
CA ARG A 208 14.30 0.03 1.60
C ARG A 208 13.14 1.01 1.62
N TYR A 209 12.85 1.59 0.46
CA TYR A 209 11.74 2.49 0.23
C TYR A 209 10.57 1.79 -0.48
N ALA A 210 9.36 2.19 -0.11
CA ALA A 210 8.13 1.81 -0.81
C ALA A 210 7.09 2.92 -0.65
N ILE A 211 6.15 2.99 -1.59
CA ILE A 211 4.96 3.83 -1.50
C ILE A 211 3.75 2.91 -1.53
N THR A 212 2.87 3.02 -0.52
CA THR A 212 1.66 2.19 -0.42
C THR A 212 0.41 3.05 -0.51
N VAL A 213 -0.58 2.60 -1.28
CA VAL A 213 -1.95 3.13 -1.25
C VAL A 213 -2.94 1.99 -1.06
N TRP A 214 -4.03 2.27 -0.35
CA TRP A 214 -5.13 1.34 -0.18
C TRP A 214 -6.39 1.88 -0.85
N TYR A 215 -7.00 1.06 -1.70
CA TYR A 215 -8.29 1.35 -2.31
C TYR A 215 -9.42 0.82 -1.44
N PHE A 216 -10.49 1.60 -1.32
CA PHE A 216 -11.61 1.28 -0.45
C PHE A 216 -12.82 0.78 -1.22
N ASP A 217 -13.41 -0.31 -0.74
CA ASP A 217 -14.77 -0.70 -1.11
C ASP A 217 -15.76 0.26 -0.45
N SER A 218 -16.65 0.84 -1.25
CA SER A 218 -17.55 1.90 -0.80
C SER A 218 -18.57 1.43 0.25
N GLU A 219 -19.07 0.21 0.11
CA GLU A 219 -20.09 -0.33 1.01
C GLU A 219 -19.46 -0.71 2.36
N GLU A 220 -18.38 -1.49 2.33
CA GLU A 220 -17.65 -1.90 3.52
C GLU A 220 -17.11 -0.68 4.28
N ARG A 221 -16.61 0.34 3.55
CA ARG A 221 -16.12 1.58 4.15
C ARG A 221 -17.23 2.37 4.84
N ALA A 222 -18.43 2.43 4.25
CA ALA A 222 -19.58 3.09 4.85
C ALA A 222 -20.06 2.36 6.12
N GLU A 223 -20.03 1.02 6.13
CA GLU A 223 -20.31 0.21 7.31
C GLU A 223 -19.25 0.37 8.41
N ALA A 224 -17.97 0.44 8.05
CA ALA A 224 -16.89 0.70 8.99
C ALA A 224 -17.03 2.08 9.67
N LYS A 225 -17.39 3.12 8.90
CA LYS A 225 -17.68 4.46 9.43
C LYS A 225 -18.86 4.44 10.41
N ARG A 226 -19.95 3.73 10.06
CA ARG A 226 -21.12 3.55 10.95
C ARG A 226 -20.75 2.85 12.26
N ARG A 227 -20.07 1.70 12.19
CA ARG A 227 -19.59 0.96 13.38
C ARG A 227 -18.73 1.84 14.30
N PHE A 228 -17.84 2.65 13.72
CA PHE A 228 -17.00 3.57 14.50
C PHE A 228 -17.83 4.65 15.19
N SER A 229 -18.79 5.26 14.48
CA SER A 229 -19.71 6.24 15.07
C SER A 229 -20.51 5.65 16.24
N ASP A 230 -21.06 4.44 16.09
CA ASP A 230 -21.84 3.77 17.14
C ASP A 230 -20.98 3.44 18.38
N LEU A 231 -19.73 3.00 18.17
CA LEU A 231 -18.76 2.78 19.25
C LEU A 231 -18.43 4.09 19.99
N THR A 232 -18.24 5.19 19.27
CA THR A 232 -17.97 6.49 19.90
C THR A 232 -19.17 7.05 20.67
N ALA A 233 -20.39 6.83 20.18
CA ALA A 233 -21.61 7.26 20.84
C ALA A 233 -21.87 6.45 22.13
N SER A 234 -21.75 5.13 22.07
CA SER A 234 -21.91 4.25 23.24
C SER A 234 -20.86 4.50 24.33
N THR A 235 -19.63 4.86 23.97
CA THR A 235 -18.59 5.23 24.95
C THR A 235 -18.94 6.56 25.65
N GLN A 236 -19.51 7.53 24.92
CA GLN A 236 -19.93 8.81 25.50
C GLN A 236 -21.13 8.68 26.44
N ASP A 237 -22.07 7.78 26.15
CA ASP A 237 -23.22 7.52 27.02
C ASP A 237 -22.80 6.80 28.32
N GLN A 238 -21.84 5.87 28.26
CA GLN A 238 -21.29 5.21 29.45
C GLN A 238 -20.52 6.20 30.36
N ASP A 239 -19.73 7.11 29.78
CA ASP A 239 -19.04 8.16 30.56
C ASP A 239 -20.02 9.15 31.19
N ARG A 240 -21.19 9.40 30.58
CA ARG A 240 -22.25 10.26 31.13
C ARG A 240 -23.11 9.59 32.19
N SER A 241 -23.29 8.28 32.15
CA SER A 241 -24.05 7.53 33.17
C SER A 241 -23.25 7.24 34.45
N THR A 242 -21.95 7.56 34.47
CA THR A 242 -21.03 7.26 35.59
C THR A 242 -20.62 8.55 36.35
N LEU A 243 -21.27 9.68 36.05
CA LEU A 243 -21.19 10.97 36.77
C LEU A 243 -22.52 11.25 37.46
#